data_AF-A0A443I5B6-F1
#
_entry.id   AF-A0A443I5B6-F1
#
_cell.length_a   1.000
_cell.length_b   1.000
_cell.length_c   1.000
_cell.angle_alpha   90.00
_cell.angle_beta   90.00
_cell.angle_gamma   90.00
#
_symmetry.space_group_name_H-M   'P 1'
#
loop_
_entity.id
_entity.type
_entity.pdbx_description
1 polymer ?
#
loop_
_entity_poly.entity_id
_entity_poly.type
_entity_poly.pdbx_seq_one_letter_code
_entity_poly.pdbx_strand_id
1 'polypeptide(L)'
;MRPLTFLANVFKNPISAPSRPAVVVGRVCDTATNILRKTTGQTTAAVVGLRPFSSTSSLAKRDKGMAPKTDRRVTLIRYFLWHPLTPRPLRFSRTRYLRHWTIHRAWNLYQAQLRQKRQLELQRQWQAMQAACEELRTGAGDGGKLFRVSMNKRGVFTDMFPIEYGRMQTEGPSKDGWNHEWKRA
;
A
#
# COMPACT_ATOMS: atom_id res chain seq x y z
N MET A 1 -28.56 -45.64 -0.27
CA MET A 1 -27.33 -45.69 0.55
C MET A 1 -26.13 -45.33 -0.31
N ARG A 2 -25.47 -44.20 -0.07
CA ARG A 2 -24.29 -43.75 -0.84
C ARG A 2 -23.03 -44.05 -0.03
N PRO A 3 -22.04 -44.78 -0.57
CA PRO A 3 -20.89 -45.24 0.20
C PRO A 3 -19.90 -44.11 0.52
N LEU A 4 -19.40 -44.17 1.75
CA LEU A 4 -18.38 -43.33 2.38
C LEU A 4 -16.98 -43.67 1.83
N THR A 5 -16.44 -42.90 0.88
CA THR A 5 -15.01 -43.00 0.52
C THR A 5 -14.43 -41.64 0.10
N PHE A 6 -14.28 -40.70 1.03
CA PHE A 6 -13.48 -39.50 0.77
C PHE A 6 -12.79 -38.97 2.03
N LEU A 7 -11.78 -39.68 2.55
CA LEU A 7 -10.85 -39.13 3.55
C LEU A 7 -9.49 -39.82 3.49
N ALA A 8 -8.67 -39.50 2.48
CA ALA A 8 -7.22 -39.73 2.55
C ALA A 8 -6.46 -38.95 1.45
N ASN A 9 -6.49 -37.61 1.45
CA ASN A 9 -5.46 -36.82 0.75
C ASN A 9 -5.48 -35.30 1.08
N VAL A 10 -5.49 -34.94 2.37
CA VAL A 10 -5.48 -33.51 2.79
C VAL A 10 -4.08 -32.98 3.12
N PHE A 11 -3.04 -33.81 3.10
CA PHE A 11 -1.65 -33.40 3.38
C PHE A 11 -0.75 -33.43 2.13
N LYS A 12 -1.14 -32.69 1.09
CA LYS A 12 -0.20 -32.23 0.05
C LYS A 12 -0.19 -30.72 0.08
N ASN A 13 0.73 -30.15 0.86
CA ASN A 13 1.02 -28.72 0.82
C ASN A 13 1.90 -28.46 -0.41
N PRO A 14 1.44 -27.80 -1.49
CA PRO A 14 2.35 -27.28 -2.48
C PRO A 14 3.07 -26.08 -1.85
N ILE A 15 4.31 -26.29 -1.41
CA ILE A 15 5.25 -25.20 -1.12
C ILE A 15 5.60 -24.58 -2.48
N SER A 16 4.77 -23.64 -2.95
CA SER A 16 5.15 -22.74 -4.03
C SER A 16 6.19 -21.77 -3.47
N ALA A 17 7.44 -21.93 -3.90
CA ALA A 17 8.48 -20.95 -3.62
C ALA A 17 8.19 -19.67 -4.41
N PRO A 18 8.24 -18.47 -3.80
CA PRO A 18 8.12 -17.23 -4.56
C PRO A 18 9.35 -17.08 -5.47
N SER A 19 9.13 -17.03 -6.78
CA SER A 19 10.16 -16.66 -7.75
C SER A 19 10.59 -15.22 -7.49
N ARG A 20 11.88 -15.02 -7.21
CA ARG A 20 12.49 -13.69 -7.16
C ARG A 20 12.70 -13.20 -8.60
N PRO A 21 12.26 -11.99 -8.98
CA PRO A 21 12.65 -11.41 -10.26
C PRO A 21 14.15 -11.04 -10.22
N ALA A 22 14.93 -11.59 -11.15
CA ALA A 22 16.31 -11.19 -11.38
C ALA A 22 16.30 -9.81 -12.06
N VAL A 23 16.67 -8.76 -11.33
CA VAL A 23 16.88 -7.43 -11.91
C VAL A 23 18.21 -7.44 -12.64
N VAL A 24 18.16 -7.55 -13.97
CA VAL A 24 19.30 -7.33 -14.87
C VAL A 24 19.52 -5.81 -14.98
N VAL A 25 20.62 -5.32 -14.41
CA VAL A 25 21.02 -3.91 -14.55
C VAL A 25 21.79 -3.78 -15.86
N GLY A 26 21.10 -3.39 -16.93
CA GLY A 26 21.71 -2.92 -18.16
C GLY A 26 22.22 -1.49 -17.99
N ARG A 27 23.50 -1.26 -18.32
CA ARG A 27 24.06 0.10 -18.44
C ARG A 27 23.71 0.65 -19.82
N VAL A 28 22.97 1.75 -19.85
CA VAL A 28 22.88 2.65 -21.01
C VAL A 28 23.43 3.99 -20.54
N CYS A 29 24.46 4.50 -21.22
CA CYS A 29 24.98 5.84 -21.02
C CYS A 29 24.60 6.68 -22.24
N ASP A 30 23.85 7.75 -21.98
CA ASP A 30 23.42 8.75 -22.94
C ASP A 30 24.57 9.71 -23.30
N THR A 31 24.65 10.04 -24.58
CA THR A 31 25.53 11.06 -25.15
C THR A 31 24.79 12.40 -25.24
N ALA A 32 25.27 13.43 -24.55
CA ALA A 32 24.91 14.82 -24.88
C ALA A 32 25.91 15.85 -24.34
N THR A 33 26.36 16.76 -25.21
CA THR A 33 26.32 18.25 -25.12
C THR A 33 27.49 18.88 -25.89
N ASN A 34 27.23 19.59 -27.00
CA ASN A 34 27.08 21.06 -27.15
C ASN A 34 28.28 21.87 -26.61
N ILE A 35 29.20 22.37 -27.47
CA ILE A 35 29.14 23.66 -28.21
C ILE A 35 28.79 24.85 -27.30
N LEU A 36 29.82 25.64 -26.90
CA LEU A 36 29.84 27.10 -27.07
C LEU A 36 31.26 27.67 -26.90
N ARG A 37 31.59 28.62 -27.78
CA ARG A 37 32.86 29.34 -27.96
C ARG A 37 32.85 30.68 -27.20
N LYS A 38 34.02 31.13 -26.70
CA LYS A 38 34.60 32.51 -26.80
C LYS A 38 35.92 32.59 -25.99
N THR A 39 37.12 32.64 -26.62
CA THR A 39 37.99 33.82 -26.93
C THR A 39 38.07 34.84 -25.78
N THR A 40 39.23 35.15 -25.17
CA THR A 40 40.36 35.99 -25.67
C THR A 40 41.52 35.81 -24.66
N GLY A 41 42.74 35.36 -25.01
CA GLY A 41 43.87 36.19 -25.45
C GLY A 41 44.94 36.36 -24.34
N GLN A 42 46.09 35.67 -24.45
CA GLN A 42 47.47 36.20 -24.34
C GLN A 42 48.51 35.06 -24.17
N THR A 43 49.57 35.22 -24.96
CA THR A 43 50.71 34.35 -25.24
C THR A 43 51.84 34.48 -24.21
N THR A 44 52.30 33.36 -23.67
CA THR A 44 53.74 33.07 -23.48
C THR A 44 53.95 31.57 -23.61
N ALA A 45 54.72 31.18 -24.62
CA ALA A 45 55.10 29.80 -24.87
C ALA A 45 56.04 29.29 -23.77
N ALA A 46 55.60 28.29 -23.03
CA ALA A 46 56.46 27.35 -22.34
C ALA A 46 56.06 25.95 -22.79
N VAL A 47 57.05 25.23 -23.29
CA VAL A 47 57.04 23.88 -23.85
C VAL A 47 55.90 23.00 -23.31
N VAL A 48 55.05 22.60 -24.25
CA VAL A 48 54.00 21.60 -24.11
C VAL A 48 54.61 20.28 -23.66
N GLY A 49 54.62 20.04 -22.35
CA GLY A 49 54.52 18.67 -21.86
C GLY A 49 53.09 18.22 -22.10
N LEU A 50 52.86 17.40 -23.12
CA LEU A 50 51.61 16.66 -23.33
C LEU A 50 51.39 15.77 -22.10
N ARG A 51 50.79 16.31 -21.04
CA ARG A 51 50.26 15.49 -19.96
C ARG A 51 49.07 14.76 -20.55
N PRO A 52 49.05 13.41 -20.53
CA PRO A 52 47.91 12.67 -21.06
C PRO A 52 46.64 13.15 -20.33
N PHE A 53 45.63 13.55 -21.09
CA PHE A 53 44.31 13.86 -20.58
C PHE A 53 43.74 12.56 -19.98
N SER A 54 43.91 12.40 -18.67
CA SER A 54 43.37 11.29 -17.91
C SER A 54 42.05 11.74 -17.28
N SER A 55 40.94 11.11 -17.66
CA SER A 55 39.59 11.39 -17.15
C SER A 55 39.38 10.96 -15.69
N THR A 56 40.41 10.41 -15.06
CA THR A 56 40.42 10.08 -13.64
C THR A 56 41.15 11.17 -12.87
N SER A 57 40.44 11.96 -12.07
CA SER A 57 41.04 12.89 -11.10
C SER A 57 42.10 12.16 -10.28
N SER A 58 43.32 12.68 -10.21
CA SER A 58 44.35 12.18 -9.30
C SER A 58 43.76 12.14 -7.89
N LEU A 59 43.64 10.95 -7.31
CA LEU A 59 43.18 10.78 -5.93
C LEU A 59 44.11 11.57 -5.02
N ALA A 60 43.65 12.72 -4.53
CA ALA A 60 44.34 13.45 -3.50
C ALA A 60 44.57 12.49 -2.32
N LYS A 61 45.80 12.48 -1.79
CA LYS A 61 46.15 11.72 -0.60
C LYS A 61 45.17 12.10 0.50
N ARG A 62 44.28 11.17 0.84
CA ARG A 62 43.23 11.41 1.85
C ARG A 62 43.94 11.62 3.18
N ASP A 63 43.90 12.84 3.71
CA ASP A 63 44.46 13.13 5.03
C ASP A 63 43.81 12.18 6.04
N LYS A 64 44.68 11.39 6.68
CA LYS A 64 44.35 10.32 7.63
C LYS A 64 43.86 10.98 8.93
N GLY A 65 42.72 11.65 8.86
CA GLY A 65 42.17 12.51 9.92
C GLY A 65 40.99 13.38 9.51
N MET A 66 40.78 13.64 8.22
CA MET A 66 39.73 14.56 7.74
C MET A 66 38.82 13.90 6.67
N ALA A 67 38.27 12.73 6.98
CA ALA A 67 37.15 12.21 6.18
C ALA A 67 35.95 13.16 6.36
N PRO A 68 35.30 13.64 5.27
CA PRO A 68 34.08 14.43 5.43
C PRO A 68 33.09 13.60 6.25
N LYS A 69 32.59 14.16 7.35
CA LYS A 69 31.49 13.56 8.11
C LYS A 69 30.34 13.42 7.12
N THR A 70 30.12 12.20 6.62
CA THR A 70 28.98 11.89 5.76
C THR A 70 27.74 12.41 6.46
N ASP A 71 26.96 13.26 5.78
CA ASP A 71 25.74 13.84 6.34
C ASP A 71 24.92 12.75 7.05
N ARG A 72 24.49 13.03 8.29
CA ARG A 72 23.67 12.11 9.10
C ARG A 72 22.45 11.66 8.33
N ARG A 73 21.88 12.53 7.49
CA ARG A 73 20.75 12.22 6.59
C ARG A 73 21.14 11.12 5.59
N VAL A 74 22.29 11.26 4.93
CA VAL A 74 22.81 10.26 3.97
C VAL A 74 23.14 8.95 4.67
N THR A 75 23.65 9.00 5.91
CA THR A 75 23.89 7.80 6.73
C THR A 75 22.59 7.09 7.08
N LEU A 76 21.54 7.84 7.50
CA LEU A 76 20.22 7.28 7.80
C LEU A 76 19.54 6.73 6.54
N ILE A 77 19.60 7.43 5.41
CA ILE A 77 19.09 6.95 4.12
C ILE A 77 19.80 5.65 3.74
N ARG A 78 21.13 5.61 3.82
CA ARG A 78 21.91 4.40 3.53
C ARG A 78 21.56 3.26 4.48
N TYR A 79 21.31 3.57 5.74
CA TYR A 79 20.87 2.60 6.75
C TYR A 79 19.48 2.03 6.40
N PHE A 80 18.45 2.87 6.23
CA PHE A 80 17.10 2.37 5.94
C PHE A 80 16.97 1.70 4.56
N LEU A 81 17.82 2.08 3.59
CA LEU A 81 17.78 1.50 2.24
C LEU A 81 18.54 0.17 2.14
N TRP A 82 19.63 -0.01 2.88
CA TRP A 82 20.55 -1.16 2.70
C TRP A 82 20.76 -2.00 3.96
N HIS A 83 20.20 -1.62 5.11
CA HIS A 83 20.26 -2.45 6.31
C HIS A 83 19.21 -3.57 6.22
N PRO A 84 19.60 -4.85 6.38
CA PRO A 84 18.64 -5.95 6.44
C PRO A 84 17.88 -5.90 7.77
N LEU A 85 16.89 -5.01 7.85
CA LEU A 85 15.99 -4.84 9.00
C LEU A 85 15.16 -6.11 9.30
N THR A 86 15.06 -7.01 8.32
CA THR A 86 14.32 -8.26 8.46
C THR A 86 15.19 -9.31 9.14
N PRO A 87 14.80 -9.82 10.33
CA PRO A 87 15.50 -10.94 10.95
C PRO A 87 15.41 -12.19 10.06
N ARG A 88 16.26 -13.18 10.33
CA ARG A 88 16.22 -14.47 9.63
C ARG A 88 14.82 -15.10 9.78
N PRO A 89 14.31 -15.82 8.77
CA PRO A 89 13.02 -16.50 8.87
C PRO A 89 12.94 -17.43 10.10
N LEU A 90 11.80 -17.39 10.77
CA LEU A 90 11.56 -18.14 11.99
C LEU A 90 11.48 -19.64 11.72
N ARG A 91 12.24 -20.44 12.47
CA ARG A 91 12.24 -21.91 12.38
C ARG A 91 11.39 -22.49 13.50
N PHE A 92 10.34 -23.22 13.15
CA PHE A 92 9.47 -23.88 14.12
C PHE A 92 9.79 -25.37 14.25
N SER A 93 9.69 -25.90 15.48
CA SER A 93 9.60 -27.35 15.69
C SER A 93 8.27 -27.89 15.16
N ARG A 94 8.18 -29.20 14.94
CA ARG A 94 6.97 -29.84 14.39
C ARG A 94 5.70 -29.51 15.18
N THR A 95 5.72 -29.65 16.50
CA THR A 95 4.54 -29.37 17.35
C THR A 95 4.16 -27.90 17.35
N ARG A 96 5.14 -26.99 17.36
CA ARG A 96 4.92 -25.53 17.27
C ARG A 96 4.33 -25.14 15.90
N TYR A 97 4.85 -25.73 14.82
CA TYR A 97 4.34 -25.51 13.46
C TYR A 97 2.87 -25.94 13.34
N LEU A 98 2.52 -27.13 13.86
CA LEU A 98 1.14 -27.61 13.84
C LEU A 98 0.19 -26.69 14.61
N ARG A 99 0.57 -26.23 15.82
CA ARG A 99 -0.24 -25.27 16.59
C ARG A 99 -0.46 -23.98 15.81
N HIS A 100 0.60 -23.42 15.22
CA HIS A 100 0.51 -22.21 14.41
C HIS A 100 -0.40 -22.42 13.19
N TRP A 101 -0.27 -23.54 12.50
CA TRP A 101 -1.10 -23.90 11.36
C TRP A 101 -2.58 -24.00 11.74
N THR A 102 -2.90 -24.64 12.87
CA THR A 102 -4.28 -24.75 13.35
C THR A 102 -4.87 -23.38 13.67
N ILE A 103 -4.13 -22.51 14.37
CA ILE A 103 -4.57 -21.14 14.68
C ILE A 103 -4.81 -20.35 13.38
N HIS A 104 -3.87 -20.43 12.43
CA HIS A 104 -4.00 -19.75 11.14
C HIS A 104 -5.21 -20.25 10.33
N ARG A 105 -5.46 -21.56 10.33
CA ARG A 105 -6.63 -22.14 9.65
C ARG A 105 -7.94 -21.70 10.32
N ALA A 106 -7.99 -21.71 11.65
CA ALA A 106 -9.15 -21.23 12.41
C ALA A 106 -9.43 -19.75 12.12
N TRP A 107 -8.39 -18.91 12.07
CA TRP A 107 -8.51 -17.50 11.68
C TRP A 107 -9.08 -17.34 10.28
N ASN A 108 -8.55 -18.08 9.30
CA ASN A 108 -9.05 -18.00 7.92
C ASN A 108 -10.51 -18.43 7.80
N LEU A 109 -10.94 -19.43 8.58
CA LEU A 109 -12.32 -19.87 8.66
C LEU A 109 -13.20 -18.77 9.27
N TYR A 110 -12.80 -18.22 10.41
CA TYR A 110 -13.49 -17.10 11.05
C TYR A 110 -13.64 -15.89 10.11
N GLN A 111 -12.57 -15.52 9.39
CA GLN A 111 -12.59 -14.44 8.41
C GLN A 111 -13.54 -14.74 7.23
N ALA A 112 -13.61 -15.99 6.76
CA ALA A 112 -14.56 -16.38 5.73
C ALA A 112 -16.01 -16.24 6.23
N GLN A 113 -16.30 -16.68 7.45
CA GLN A 113 -17.62 -16.52 8.07
C GLN A 113 -17.97 -15.03 8.26
N LEU A 114 -17.02 -14.20 8.68
CA LEU A 114 -17.25 -12.77 8.86
C LEU A 114 -17.61 -12.07 7.53
N ARG A 115 -16.91 -12.43 6.44
CA ARG A 115 -17.23 -11.93 5.09
C ARG A 115 -18.61 -12.39 4.63
N GLN A 116 -18.96 -13.66 4.82
CA GLN A 116 -20.28 -14.19 4.48
C GLN A 116 -21.39 -13.47 5.26
N LYS A 117 -21.22 -13.30 6.58
CA LYS A 117 -22.17 -12.55 7.41
C LYS A 117 -22.38 -11.13 6.91
N ARG A 118 -21.29 -10.43 6.56
CA ARG A 118 -21.36 -9.07 5.99
C ARG A 118 -22.11 -9.06 4.65
N GLN A 119 -21.82 -10.01 3.76
CA GLN A 119 -22.49 -10.10 2.46
C GLN A 119 -24.00 -10.38 2.60
N LEU A 120 -24.37 -11.29 3.51
CA LEU A 120 -25.78 -11.59 3.79
C LEU A 120 -26.51 -10.39 4.39
N GLU A 121 -25.87 -9.65 5.29
CA GLU A 121 -26.47 -8.44 5.87
C GLU A 121 -26.66 -7.34 4.82
N LEU A 122 -25.68 -7.13 3.93
CA LEU A 122 -25.82 -6.21 2.80
C LEU A 122 -26.94 -6.65 1.83
N GLN A 123 -27.03 -7.96 1.55
CA GLN A 123 -28.10 -8.51 0.73
C GLN A 123 -29.47 -8.31 1.39
N ARG A 124 -29.58 -8.53 2.71
CA ARG A 124 -30.80 -8.31 3.49
C ARG A 124 -31.24 -6.84 3.43
N GLN A 125 -30.31 -5.91 3.63
CA GLN A 125 -30.57 -4.48 3.53
C GLN A 125 -31.03 -4.09 2.12
N TRP A 126 -30.36 -4.60 1.08
CA TRP A 126 -30.75 -4.37 -0.31
C TRP A 126 -32.15 -4.92 -0.63
N GLN A 127 -32.46 -6.15 -0.19
CA GLN A 127 -33.79 -6.75 -0.38
C GLN A 127 -34.88 -5.94 0.32
N ALA A 128 -34.63 -5.48 1.55
CA ALA A 128 -35.57 -4.65 2.30
C ALA A 128 -35.79 -3.29 1.61
N MET A 129 -34.72 -2.65 1.14
CA MET A 129 -34.81 -1.41 0.37
C MET A 129 -35.59 -1.60 -0.93
N GLN A 130 -35.34 -2.71 -1.65
CA GLN A 130 -36.04 -3.01 -2.90
C GLN A 130 -37.54 -3.23 -2.66
N ALA A 131 -37.90 -4.03 -1.66
CA ALA A 131 -39.30 -4.26 -1.29
C ALA A 131 -40.02 -2.94 -0.96
N ALA A 132 -39.40 -2.08 -0.14
CA ALA A 132 -39.97 -0.76 0.18
C ALA A 132 -40.13 0.13 -1.06
N CYS A 133 -39.19 0.07 -2.02
CA CYS A 133 -39.29 0.81 -3.27
C CYS A 133 -40.39 0.29 -4.19
N GLU A 134 -40.60 -1.03 -4.24
CA GLU A 134 -41.72 -1.63 -4.98
C GLU A 134 -43.07 -1.21 -4.39
N GLU A 135 -43.21 -1.25 -3.06
CA GLU A 135 -44.41 -0.76 -2.37
C GLU A 135 -44.68 0.72 -2.66
N LEU A 136 -43.64 1.57 -2.70
CA LEU A 136 -43.80 2.98 -3.11
C LEU A 136 -44.18 3.15 -4.58
N ARG A 137 -43.84 2.19 -5.44
CA ARG A 137 -44.12 2.26 -6.87
C ARG A 137 -45.56 1.88 -7.21
N THR A 138 -46.12 0.91 -6.50
CA THR A 138 -47.45 0.35 -6.79
C THR A 138 -48.48 0.57 -5.69
N GLY A 139 -48.08 0.55 -4.42
CA GLY A 139 -48.97 0.54 -3.26
C GLY A 139 -49.39 1.91 -2.72
N ALA A 140 -48.66 2.98 -3.05
CA ALA A 140 -48.93 4.32 -2.52
C ALA A 140 -50.11 5.07 -3.19
N GLY A 141 -50.71 4.52 -4.26
CA GLY A 141 -51.88 5.11 -4.94
C GLY A 141 -51.60 6.43 -5.68
N ASP A 142 -50.34 6.85 -5.78
CA ASP A 142 -49.88 8.13 -6.34
C ASP A 142 -49.35 8.02 -7.78
N GLY A 143 -49.56 6.86 -8.42
CA GLY A 143 -49.03 6.54 -9.75
C GLY A 143 -47.48 6.46 -9.80
N GLY A 144 -46.82 6.20 -8.68
CA GLY A 144 -45.35 6.09 -8.60
C GLY A 144 -44.63 7.45 -8.60
N LYS A 145 -45.31 8.53 -8.20
CA LYS A 145 -44.71 9.87 -8.09
C LYS A 145 -43.61 9.88 -7.01
N LEU A 146 -43.90 9.38 -5.81
CA LEU A 146 -42.96 9.31 -4.70
C LEU A 146 -41.75 8.43 -5.03
N PHE A 147 -41.97 7.30 -5.72
CA PHE A 147 -40.89 6.46 -6.23
C PHE A 147 -39.95 7.21 -7.18
N ARG A 148 -40.47 8.00 -8.13
CA ARG A 148 -39.63 8.81 -9.03
C ARG A 148 -38.83 9.88 -8.26
N VAL A 149 -39.44 10.49 -7.25
CA VAL A 149 -38.76 11.49 -6.41
C VAL A 149 -37.63 10.85 -5.60
N SER A 150 -37.84 9.67 -4.99
CA SER A 150 -36.83 8.99 -4.18
C SER A 150 -35.63 8.48 -5.00
N MET A 151 -35.85 8.19 -6.28
CA MET A 151 -34.77 7.76 -7.20
C MET A 151 -33.88 8.90 -7.69
N ASN A 152 -34.23 10.16 -7.42
CA ASN A 152 -33.39 11.30 -7.77
C ASN A 152 -32.05 11.25 -7.01
N LYS A 153 -30.93 11.34 -7.75
CA LYS A 153 -29.56 11.34 -7.19
C LYS A 153 -28.94 12.74 -7.09
N ARG A 154 -29.77 13.78 -6.95
CA ARG A 154 -29.31 15.17 -6.78
C ARG A 154 -28.52 15.28 -5.47
N GLY A 155 -27.37 15.95 -5.49
CA GLY A 155 -26.51 16.11 -4.30
C GLY A 155 -25.64 14.90 -3.93
N VAL A 156 -26.02 13.68 -4.33
CA VAL A 156 -25.34 12.43 -3.90
C VAL A 156 -23.87 12.38 -4.34
N PHE A 157 -23.56 12.87 -5.53
CA PHE A 157 -22.19 12.86 -6.09
C PHE A 157 -21.47 14.20 -5.96
N THR A 158 -22.11 15.23 -5.43
CA THR A 158 -21.52 16.58 -5.26
C THR A 158 -21.25 16.90 -3.80
N ASP A 159 -22.25 16.71 -2.93
CA ASP A 159 -22.24 17.22 -1.56
C ASP A 159 -21.58 16.25 -0.59
N MET A 160 -21.31 15.02 -1.04
CA MET A 160 -20.66 13.95 -0.27
C MET A 160 -21.37 13.70 1.09
N PHE A 161 -20.69 13.00 2.00
CA PHE A 161 -21.18 12.77 3.36
C PHE A 161 -20.68 13.90 4.27
N PRO A 162 -21.52 14.45 5.17
CA PRO A 162 -21.08 15.46 6.13
C PRO A 162 -19.92 14.93 6.98
N ILE A 163 -18.89 15.76 7.16
CA ILE A 163 -17.62 15.36 7.80
C ILE A 163 -17.82 14.93 9.26
N GLU A 164 -18.87 15.42 9.91
CA GLU A 164 -19.22 15.09 11.29
C GLU A 164 -19.57 13.61 11.47
N TYR A 165 -20.12 12.95 10.44
CA TYR A 165 -20.45 11.53 10.45
C TYR A 165 -19.27 10.63 10.09
N GLY A 166 -18.21 11.16 9.48
CA GLY A 166 -17.01 10.41 9.10
C GLY A 166 -16.10 10.03 10.26
N ARG A 167 -16.53 10.24 11.51
CA ARG A 167 -15.73 9.92 12.71
C ARG A 167 -15.54 8.41 12.85
N MET A 168 -14.29 7.98 12.91
CA MET A 168 -13.93 6.57 13.09
C MET A 168 -14.23 6.10 14.52
N GLN A 169 -14.50 4.81 14.67
CA GLN A 169 -14.66 4.18 15.97
C GLN A 169 -13.32 4.20 16.74
N THR A 170 -13.38 4.51 18.03
CA THR A 170 -12.22 4.54 18.95
C THR A 170 -12.31 3.41 19.98
N GLU A 171 -11.16 2.97 20.51
CA GLU A 171 -11.10 1.89 21.52
C GLU A 171 -11.79 2.27 22.85
N GLY A 172 -11.77 3.55 23.23
CA GLY A 172 -12.48 4.09 24.39
C GLY A 172 -13.29 5.33 24.02
N PRO A 173 -14.36 5.66 24.77
CA PRO A 173 -15.15 6.85 24.54
C PRO A 173 -14.37 8.13 24.90
N SER A 174 -14.75 9.26 24.27
CA SER A 174 -14.30 10.59 24.69
C SER A 174 -14.83 10.92 26.09
N LYS A 175 -14.16 11.82 26.82
CA LYS A 175 -14.58 12.30 28.14
C LYS A 175 -16.03 12.80 28.15
N ASP A 176 -16.38 13.58 27.13
CA ASP A 176 -17.71 14.19 27.02
C ASP A 176 -18.71 13.29 26.26
N GLY A 177 -18.25 12.17 25.67
CA GLY A 177 -19.08 11.18 24.99
C GLY A 177 -19.85 11.72 23.78
N TRP A 178 -21.03 12.30 24.03
CA TRP A 178 -21.96 12.84 23.04
C TRP A 178 -22.33 14.30 23.34
N ASN A 179 -22.37 15.14 22.31
CA ASN A 179 -22.77 16.54 22.47
C ASN A 179 -24.30 16.68 22.51
N HIS A 180 -24.86 16.79 23.71
CA HIS A 180 -26.28 17.04 23.94
C HIS A 180 -26.71 18.50 23.67
N GLU A 181 -25.76 19.44 23.62
CA GLU A 181 -26.01 20.87 23.46
C GLU A 181 -25.93 21.33 21.99
N TRP A 182 -25.92 20.39 21.05
CA TRP A 182 -25.83 20.72 19.62
C TRP A 182 -26.99 21.63 19.18
N LYS A 183 -26.64 22.76 18.57
CA LYS A 183 -27.59 23.75 18.01
C LYS A 183 -27.27 23.96 16.54
N ARG A 184 -28.31 24.06 15.71
CA ARG A 184 -28.22 24.50 14.31
C ARG A 184 -27.99 26.00 14.33
N ALA A 185 -26.74 26.43 14.10
CA ALA A 185 -26.40 27.84 13.90
C ALA A 185 -26.97 28.35 12.57
#